data_AF-A0A0G1N4R2-F1
#
_entry.id   AF-A0A0G1N4R2-F1
#
_cell.length_a   1.000
_cell.length_b   1.000
_cell.length_c   1.000
_cell.angle_alpha   90.00
_cell.angle_beta   90.00
_cell.angle_gamma   90.00
#
_symmetry.space_group_name_H-M   'P 1'
#
loop_
_entity.id
_entity.type
_entity.pdbx_description
1 polymer ?
#
loop_
_entity_poly.entity_id
_entity_poly.type
_entity_poly.pdbx_seq_one_letter_code
_entity_poly.pdbx_strand_id
1 'polypeptide(L)' 'MKTVVVASENPVKVAVAQKSFAAVFPEEEFSFVSLKSESGVGDQPFNEETERGALNRIDFIKAKYPEADYWISQEGGL' A
#
# COMPACT_ATOMS: atom_id res chain seq x y z
N MET A 1 -11.90 -3.54 -14.77
CA MET A 1 -10.68 -3.93 -14.05
C MET A 1 -10.52 -2.97 -12.89
N LYS A 2 -10.48 -3.46 -11.65
CA LYS A 2 -10.39 -2.62 -10.46
C LYS A 2 -8.96 -2.14 -10.25
N THR A 3 -8.76 -0.94 -9.74
CA THR A 3 -7.43 -0.35 -9.51
C THR A 3 -7.02 -0.50 -8.04
N VAL A 4 -5.83 -1.04 -7.81
CA VAL A 4 -5.19 -1.15 -6.51
C VAL A 4 -3.94 -0.26 -6.50
N VAL A 5 -3.90 0.71 -5.58
CA VAL A 5 -2.74 1.60 -5.43
C VAL A 5 -1.89 1.15 -4.26
N VAL A 6 -0.63 0.84 -4.52
CA VAL A 6 0.36 0.38 -3.54
C VAL A 6 1.23 1.56 -3.12
N ALA A 7 1.29 1.85 -1.82
CA ALA A 7 2.03 2.98 -1.27
C ALA A 7 3.56 2.78 -1.22
N SER A 8 4.10 1.95 -2.11
CA SER A 8 5.52 1.63 -2.19
C SER A 8 5.91 1.19 -3.60
N GLU A 9 7.10 1.60 -4.04
CA GLU A 9 7.74 1.11 -5.28
C GLU A 9 8.67 -0.10 -5.06
N ASN A 10 8.84 -0.54 -3.81
CA ASN A 10 9.60 -1.76 -3.54
C ASN A 10 8.95 -2.97 -4.25
N PRO A 11 9.66 -3.67 -5.16
CA PRO A 11 9.09 -4.73 -5.98
C PRO A 11 8.56 -5.91 -5.14
N VAL A 12 9.13 -6.17 -3.96
CA VAL A 12 8.64 -7.20 -3.04
C VAL A 12 7.27 -6.82 -2.50
N LYS A 13 7.08 -5.57 -2.08
CA LYS A 13 5.80 -5.07 -1.56
C LYS A 13 4.71 -5.07 -2.64
N VAL A 14 5.06 -4.69 -3.87
CA VAL A 14 4.14 -4.76 -5.01
C VAL A 14 3.74 -6.21 -5.32
N ALA A 15 4.71 -7.13 -5.36
CA ALA A 15 4.45 -8.55 -5.61
C ALA A 15 3.58 -9.19 -4.51
N VAL A 16 3.78 -8.80 -3.25
CA VAL A 16 2.91 -9.22 -2.14
C VAL A 16 1.48 -8.74 -2.37
N ALA A 17 1.27 -7.46 -2.70
CA ALA A 17 -0.06 -6.93 -3.00
C ALA A 17 -0.74 -7.71 -4.14
N GLN A 18 -0.04 -7.93 -5.25
CA GLN A 18 -0.55 -8.71 -6.39
C GLN A 18 -0.98 -10.13 -5.99
N LYS A 19 -0.12 -10.84 -5.27
CA LYS A 19 -0.41 -12.21 -4.81
C LYS A 19 -1.55 -12.26 -3.82
N SER A 20 -1.62 -11.31 -2.87
CA SER A 20 -2.69 -11.25 -1.87
C SER A 20 -4.05 -11.02 -2.51
N PHE A 21 -4.15 -10.07 -3.45
CA PHE A 21 -5.42 -9.82 -4.15
C PHE A 21 -5.83 -11.00 -5.03
N ALA A 22 -4.90 -11.62 -5.77
CA ALA A 22 -5.19 -12.81 -6.57
C ALA A 22 -5.62 -14.02 -5.72
N ALA A 23 -5.07 -14.16 -4.50
CA ALA A 23 -5.44 -15.24 -3.59
C ALA A 23 -6.83 -15.05 -2.95
N VAL A 24 -7.20 -13.81 -2.63
CA VAL A 24 -8.48 -13.50 -1.96
C VAL A 24 -9.62 -13.35 -2.97
N PHE A 25 -9.34 -12.83 -4.17
CA PHE A 25 -10.31 -12.56 -5.23
C PHE A 25 -9.90 -13.27 -6.55
N PRO A 26 -9.96 -14.61 -6.61
CA PRO A 26 -9.41 -15.38 -7.73
C PRO A 26 -10.14 -15.17 -9.07
N GLU A 27 -11.38 -14.68 -9.05
CA GLU A 27 -12.17 -14.39 -10.26
C GLU A 27 -12.16 -12.91 -10.66
N GLU A 28 -11.45 -12.05 -9.92
CA GLU A 28 -11.38 -10.62 -10.22
C GLU A 28 -10.04 -10.22 -10.84
N GLU A 29 -10.10 -9.32 -11.82
CA GLU A 29 -8.91 -8.71 -12.42
C GLU A 29 -8.60 -7.34 -11.82
N PHE A 30 -7.33 -7.13 -11.49
CA PHE A 30 -6.83 -5.90 -10.87
C PHE A 30 -5.69 -5.27 -11.69
N SER A 31 -5.70 -3.95 -11.77
CA SER A 31 -4.57 -3.13 -12.20
C SER A 31 -3.84 -2.59 -10.98
N PHE A 32 -2.52 -2.73 -10.94
CA PHE A 32 -1.71 -2.25 -9.83
C PHE A 32 -0.93 -1.01 -10.23
N VAL A 33 -1.05 0.04 -9.41
CA VAL A 33 -0.27 1.28 -9.52
C VAL A 33 0.57 1.41 -8.26
N SER A 34 1.89 1.48 -8.39
CA SER A 34 2.78 1.74 -7.25
C SER A 34 3.22 3.19 -7.22
N LEU A 35 3.23 3.79 -6.02
CA LEU A 35 3.72 5.15 -5.81
C LEU A 35 4.65 5.18 -4.60
N LYS A 36 5.80 5.85 -4.74
CA LYS A 36 6.65 6.15 -3.59
C LYS A 36 5.92 7.14 -2.68
N SER A 37 5.68 6.72 -1.44
CA SER A 37 5.15 7.55 -0.36
C SER A 37 6.19 7.64 0.75
N GLU A 38 6.08 8.65 1.61
CA GLU A 38 6.86 8.75 2.84
C GLU A 38 5.96 8.41 4.04
N SER A 39 6.50 7.72 5.03
CA SER A 39 5.74 7.33 6.23
C SER A 39 5.60 8.47 7.23
N GLY A 40 6.43 9.51 7.16
CA GLY A 40 6.43 10.61 8.13
C GLY A 40 6.82 10.18 9.56
N VAL A 41 7.38 8.98 9.72
CA VAL A 41 7.96 8.44 10.97
C VAL A 41 9.38 7.97 10.69
N GLY A 42 10.12 7.54 11.71
CA GLY A 42 11.47 7.01 11.53
C GLY A 42 11.53 5.78 10.62
N ASP A 43 12.70 5.53 10.02
CA ASP A 43 12.94 4.37 9.13
C ASP A 43 12.70 3.02 9.83
N GLN A 44 12.82 2.98 11.16
CA GLN A 44 12.50 1.85 12.01
C GLN A 44 11.44 2.29 13.04
N PRO A 45 10.15 2.27 12.66
CA PRO A 45 9.08 2.70 13.55
C PRO A 45 8.91 1.75 14.73
N PHE A 46 8.60 2.31 15.91
CA PHE A 46 8.37 1.57 17.14
C PHE A 46 6.94 1.79 17.66
N ASN A 47 6.29 0.74 18.17
CA ASN A 47 4.92 0.80 18.68
C ASN A 47 3.92 1.44 17.67
N GLU A 48 3.21 2.47 18.10
CA GLU A 48 2.17 3.22 17.35
C GLU A 48 2.71 3.88 16.06
N GLU A 49 4.02 4.05 15.94
CA GLU A 49 4.62 4.62 14.74
C GLU A 49 4.43 3.74 13.51
N THR A 50 4.32 2.42 13.68
CA THR A 50 4.13 1.47 12.58
C THR A 50 2.78 1.70 11.90
N GLU A 51 1.73 1.83 12.71
CA GLU A 51 0.38 2.13 12.22
C GLU A 51 0.30 3.55 11.66
N ARG A 52 0.84 4.55 12.37
CA ARG A 52 0.88 5.93 11.91
C ARG A 52 1.60 6.07 10.56
N GLY A 53 2.75 5.39 10.43
CA GLY A 53 3.50 5.34 9.18
C GLY A 53 2.68 4.75 8.05
N ALA A 54 2.00 3.63 8.29
CA ALA A 54 1.12 3.01 7.30
C ALA A 54 -0.04 3.94 6.88
N LEU A 55 -0.69 4.63 7.81
CA LEU A 55 -1.79 5.56 7.55
C LEU A 55 -1.33 6.80 6.76
N ASN A 56 -0.20 7.40 7.14
CA ASN A 56 0.37 8.53 6.41
C ASN A 56 0.63 8.20 4.93
N ARG A 57 1.15 6.99 4.67
CA ARG A 57 1.35 6.49 3.30
C ARG A 57 0.04 6.33 2.54
N ILE A 58 -1.00 5.81 3.20
CA ILE A 58 -2.35 5.67 2.61
C ILE A 58 -2.93 7.03 2.26
N ASP A 59 -2.88 8.00 3.17
CA ASP A 59 -3.43 9.34 2.94
C ASP A 59 -2.76 10.03 1.74
N PHE A 60 -1.44 9.88 1.63
CA PHE A 60 -0.69 10.38 0.48
C PHE A 60 -1.18 9.77 -0.84
N ILE A 61 -1.31 8.44 -0.93
CA ILE A 61 -1.72 7.80 -2.19
C ILE A 61 -3.21 8.00 -2.50
N LYS A 62 -4.06 8.11 -1.47
CA LYS A 62 -5.48 8.45 -1.63
C LYS A 62 -5.67 9.83 -2.22
N ALA A 63 -4.91 10.81 -1.75
CA ALA A 63 -4.96 12.17 -2.30
C ALA A 63 -4.51 12.23 -3.77
N LYS A 64 -3.63 11.32 -4.21
CA LYS A 64 -3.13 11.24 -5.60
C LYS A 64 -4.03 10.40 -6.53
N TYR A 65 -4.67 9.38 -5.98
CA TYR A 65 -5.53 8.44 -6.71
C TYR A 65 -6.86 8.27 -5.96
N PRO A 66 -7.71 9.31 -5.89
CA PRO A 66 -8.97 9.25 -5.13
C PRO A 66 -10.01 8.30 -5.74
N GLU A 67 -9.89 8.00 -7.03
CA GLU A 67 -10.81 7.14 -7.78
C GLU A 67 -10.40 5.66 -7.80
N ALA A 68 -9.34 5.27 -7.06
CA ALA A 68 -8.95 3.86 -6.99
C ALA A 68 -9.96 3.04 -6.18
N ASP A 69 -10.12 1.76 -6.52
CA ASP A 69 -10.99 0.85 -5.77
C ASP A 69 -10.37 0.43 -4.44
N TYR A 70 -9.02 0.32 -4.38
CA TYR A 70 -8.29 -0.07 -3.18
C TYR A 70 -6.98 0.71 -3.03
N TRP A 71 -6.61 0.96 -1.78
CA TRP A 71 -5.30 1.51 -1.39
C TRP A 71 -4.67 0.58 -0.37
N ILE A 72 -3.39 0.24 -0.58
CA ILE A 72 -2.66 -0.66 0.30
C ILE A 72 -1.30 -0.09 0.68
N SER A 73 -0.98 -0.22 1.96
CA SER A 73 0.31 0.10 2.56
C SER A 73 0.74 -1.11 3.38
N GLN A 74 2.04 -1.42 3.37
CA GLN A 74 2.63 -2.43 4.23
C GLN A 74 3.82 -1.80 4.95
N GLU A 75 3.75 -1.70 6.27
CA GLU A 75 4.82 -1.16 7.10
C GLU A 75 5.29 -2.21 8.09
N GLY A 76 6.60 -2.36 8.24
CA GLY A 76 7.20 -3.19 9.27
C GLY A 76 7.72 -2.29 10.39
N GLY A 77 7.51 -2.71 11.63
CA GLY A 77 8.01 -2.01 12.81
C GLY A 77 8.23 -2.99 13.96
N LEU A 78 8.67 -2.46 15.11
CA LEU A 78 8.98 -3.19 16.32
C LEU A 78 8.07 -2.82 17.49
#